data_AF-A0A1F3U7Y4-F1
#
_entry.id   AF-A0A1F3U7Y4-F1
#
_cell.length_a   1.000
_cell.length_b   1.000
_cell.length_c   1.000
_cell.angle_alpha   90.00
_cell.angle_beta   90.00
_cell.angle_gamma   90.00
#
_symmetry.space_group_name_H-M   'P 1'
#
loop_
_entity.id
_entity.type
_entity.pdbx_description
1 polymer ?
#
loop_
_entity_poly.entity_id
_entity_poly.type
_entity_poly.pdbx_seq_one_letter_code
_entity_poly.pdbx_strand_id
1 'polypeptide(L)'
;MSARVCDVLSTVARIAELLNPGFDLAARVERLLVRLEIGIPAGVVELGSIFGRVFNRGDYLCLMKNGITTKEAFEAAKEDALLQCLENNREKLAAAKVRLEEYEREEKPIPGSPILPEYEG
;
A
#
# COMPACT_ATOMS: atom_id res chain seq x y z
N MET A 1 -6.41 15.85 -12.03
CA MET A 1 -7.87 15.63 -11.89
C MET A 1 -8.23 14.71 -10.71
N SER A 2 -7.33 13.84 -10.23
CA SER A 2 -7.60 12.87 -9.14
C SER A 2 -7.71 13.48 -7.72
N ALA A 3 -6.89 14.49 -7.38
CA ALA A 3 -6.80 15.02 -6.01
C ALA A 3 -8.16 15.42 -5.40
N ARG A 4 -9.00 16.15 -6.15
CA ARG A 4 -10.32 16.58 -5.67
C ARG A 4 -11.28 15.42 -5.41
N VAL A 5 -11.17 14.33 -6.16
CA VAL A 5 -12.01 13.13 -5.95
C VAL A 5 -11.57 12.39 -4.70
N CYS A 6 -10.26 12.29 -4.47
CA CYS A 6 -9.68 11.70 -3.25
C CYS A 6 -10.11 12.49 -2.00
N ASP A 7 -10.07 13.82 -2.04
CA ASP A 7 -10.47 14.68 -0.91
C ASP A 7 -11.94 14.49 -0.54
N VAL A 8 -12.83 14.44 -1.55
CA VAL A 8 -14.27 14.24 -1.35
C VAL A 8 -14.54 12.86 -0.76
N LEU A 9 -13.88 11.82 -1.26
CA LEU A 9 -14.07 10.45 -0.78
C LEU A 9 -13.68 10.30 0.71
N SER A 10 -12.53 10.85 1.09
CA SER A 10 -12.07 10.86 2.49
C SER A 10 -13.04 11.60 3.40
N THR A 11 -13.55 12.76 2.94
CA THR A 11 -14.52 13.56 3.70
C THR A 11 -15.84 12.81 3.90
N VAL A 12 -16.37 12.17 2.84
CA VAL A 12 -17.62 11.41 2.90
C VAL A 12 -17.51 10.19 3.81
N ALA A 13 -16.39 9.47 3.73
CA ALA A 13 -16.14 8.35 4.64
C ALA A 13 -16.16 8.78 6.10
N ARG A 14 -15.49 9.91 6.41
CA ARG A 14 -15.47 10.44 7.78
C ARG A 14 -16.86 10.81 8.27
N ILE A 15 -17.69 11.41 7.43
CA ILE A 15 -19.09 11.72 7.78
C ILE A 15 -19.88 10.42 8.01
N ALA A 16 -19.71 9.40 7.17
CA ALA A 16 -20.41 8.14 7.30
C ALA A 16 -20.09 7.41 8.61
N GLU A 17 -18.82 7.43 9.04
CA GLU A 17 -18.38 6.87 10.33
C GLU A 17 -18.95 7.64 11.52
N LEU A 18 -19.02 8.97 11.45
CA LEU A 18 -19.64 9.79 12.50
C LEU A 18 -21.15 9.51 12.65
N LEU A 19 -21.83 9.23 11.54
CA LEU A 19 -23.27 8.93 11.54
C LEU A 19 -23.59 7.47 11.89
N ASN A 20 -22.63 6.55 11.76
CA ASN A 20 -22.82 5.12 12.01
C ASN A 20 -21.72 4.57 12.93
N PRO A 21 -21.84 4.75 14.26
CA PRO A 21 -20.87 4.23 15.21
C PRO A 21 -20.68 2.72 15.04
N GLY A 22 -19.44 2.28 14.81
CA GLY A 22 -19.09 0.87 14.60
C GLY A 22 -18.85 0.47 13.14
N PHE A 23 -19.08 1.36 12.17
CA PHE A 23 -18.57 1.18 10.81
C PHE A 23 -17.12 1.65 10.73
N ASP A 24 -16.20 0.74 10.40
CA ASP A 24 -14.83 1.07 10.02
C ASP A 24 -14.73 1.08 8.48
N LEU A 25 -14.62 2.27 7.90
CA LEU A 25 -14.46 2.48 6.47
C LEU A 25 -13.02 2.83 6.10
N ALA A 26 -12.15 3.11 7.07
CA ALA A 26 -10.80 3.61 6.84
C ALA A 26 -10.01 2.70 5.89
N ALA A 27 -9.93 1.40 6.19
CA ALA A 27 -9.22 0.43 5.37
C ALA A 27 -9.81 0.28 3.95
N ARG A 28 -11.13 0.46 3.79
CA ARG A 28 -11.78 0.39 2.47
C ARG A 28 -11.50 1.62 1.63
N VAL A 29 -11.49 2.80 2.26
CA VAL A 29 -11.22 4.09 1.62
C VAL A 29 -9.78 4.17 1.19
N GLU A 30 -8.84 3.77 2.05
CA GLU A 30 -7.41 3.74 1.73
C GLU A 30 -7.14 2.88 0.49
N ARG A 31 -7.68 1.65 0.45
CA ARG A 31 -7.58 0.77 -0.73
C ARG A 31 -8.19 1.39 -1.99
N LEU A 32 -9.28 2.14 -1.86
CA LEU A 32 -9.91 2.82 -3.00
C LEU A 32 -9.07 4.00 -3.48
N LEU A 33 -8.47 4.77 -2.58
CA LEU A 33 -7.60 5.89 -2.92
C LEU A 33 -6.37 5.43 -3.69
N VAL A 34 -5.70 4.36 -3.25
CA VAL A 34 -4.55 3.76 -3.96
C VAL A 34 -4.93 3.38 -5.41
N ARG A 35 -6.11 2.75 -5.59
CA ARG A 35 -6.61 2.38 -6.92
C ARG A 35 -6.86 3.58 -7.81
N LEU A 36 -7.42 4.65 -7.26
CA LEU A 36 -7.74 5.87 -7.99
C LEU A 36 -6.49 6.68 -8.33
N GLU A 37 -5.49 6.67 -7.46
CA GLU A 37 -4.23 7.38 -7.68
C GLU A 37 -3.41 6.73 -8.79
N ILE A 38 -3.21 5.41 -8.73
CA ILE A 38 -2.34 4.68 -9.66
C ILE A 38 -3.14 4.19 -10.89
N GLY A 39 -4.46 4.05 -10.78
CA GLY A 39 -5.34 3.53 -11.83
C GLY A 39 -5.29 2.01 -11.96
N ILE A 40 -5.14 1.29 -10.84
CA ILE A 40 -4.92 -0.16 -10.78
C ILE A 40 -6.17 -0.96 -10.35
N PRO A 41 -6.30 -2.23 -10.79
CA PRO A 41 -7.38 -3.11 -10.36
C PRO A 41 -7.24 -3.52 -8.88
N ALA A 42 -8.35 -3.96 -8.27
CA ALA A 42 -8.39 -4.36 -6.86
C ALA A 42 -7.39 -5.48 -6.53
N GLY A 43 -7.11 -6.37 -7.48
CA GLY A 43 -6.23 -7.52 -7.28
C GLY A 43 -4.75 -7.19 -7.08
N VAL A 44 -4.30 -5.95 -7.31
CA VAL A 44 -2.90 -5.54 -7.05
C VAL A 44 -2.81 -4.34 -6.11
N VAL A 45 -3.88 -4.07 -5.37
CA VAL A 45 -3.92 -2.97 -4.41
C VAL A 45 -2.88 -3.09 -3.33
N GLU A 46 -2.65 -4.31 -2.83
CA GLU A 46 -1.66 -4.56 -1.80
C GLU A 46 -0.26 -4.11 -2.25
N LEU A 47 0.14 -4.53 -3.45
CA LEU A 47 1.40 -4.06 -4.06
C LEU A 47 1.39 -2.56 -4.31
N GLY A 48 0.24 -1.99 -4.71
CA GLY A 48 0.08 -0.55 -4.89
C GLY A 48 0.26 0.25 -3.60
N SER A 49 -0.22 -0.27 -2.46
CA SER A 49 -0.05 0.35 -1.14
C SER A 49 1.40 0.34 -0.68
N ILE A 50 2.15 -0.70 -1.03
CA ILE A 50 3.58 -0.83 -0.67
C ILE A 50 4.43 0.02 -1.63
N PHE A 51 4.36 -0.26 -2.93
CA PHE A 51 5.30 0.29 -3.92
C PHE A 51 4.86 1.64 -4.51
N GLY A 52 3.59 2.01 -4.40
CA GLY A 52 3.09 3.31 -4.86
C GLY A 52 3.54 3.66 -6.28
N ARG A 53 4.30 4.76 -6.41
CA ARG A 53 4.80 5.27 -7.69
C ARG A 53 6.16 4.72 -8.12
N VAL A 54 6.76 3.80 -7.34
CA VAL A 54 7.97 3.06 -7.78
C VAL A 54 7.69 2.32 -9.09
N PHE A 55 6.46 1.82 -9.22
CA PHE A 55 5.94 1.17 -10.41
C PHE A 55 4.92 2.05 -11.12
N ASN A 56 4.92 1.97 -12.45
CA ASN A 56 3.85 2.56 -13.24
C ASN A 56 2.67 1.58 -13.33
N ARG A 57 1.55 2.05 -13.87
CA ARG A 57 0.34 1.22 -14.06
C ARG A 57 0.61 -0.05 -14.89
N GLY A 58 1.47 0.03 -15.90
CA GLY A 58 1.84 -1.11 -16.75
C GLY A 58 2.57 -2.21 -15.99
N ASP A 59 3.52 -1.83 -15.12
CA ASP A 59 4.26 -2.74 -14.25
C ASP A 59 3.29 -3.53 -13.35
N TYR A 60 2.34 -2.85 -12.67
CA TYR A 60 1.34 -3.52 -11.83
C TYR A 60 0.44 -4.48 -12.59
N LEU A 61 0.03 -4.12 -13.80
CA LEU A 61 -0.77 -5.01 -14.64
C LEU A 61 0.05 -6.22 -15.12
N CYS A 62 1.34 -6.05 -15.35
CA CYS A 62 2.24 -7.14 -15.73
C CYS A 62 2.44 -8.10 -14.55
N LEU A 63 2.70 -7.59 -13.36
CA LEU A 63 2.79 -8.37 -12.12
C LEU A 63 1.49 -9.16 -11.88
N MET A 64 0.33 -8.51 -12.02
CA MET A 64 -0.98 -9.17 -11.90
C MET A 64 -1.15 -10.34 -12.87
N LYS A 65 -0.80 -10.15 -14.14
CA LYS A 65 -0.90 -11.19 -15.17
C LYS A 65 -0.02 -12.40 -14.89
N ASN A 66 1.09 -12.19 -14.19
CA ASN A 66 2.00 -13.25 -13.76
C ASN A 66 1.64 -13.83 -12.37
N GLY A 67 0.49 -13.46 -11.79
CA GLY A 67 0.04 -13.94 -10.49
C GLY A 67 0.78 -13.34 -9.29
N ILE A 68 1.58 -12.29 -9.52
CA ILE A 68 2.32 -11.59 -8.47
C ILE A 68 1.45 -10.45 -7.98
N THR A 69 0.58 -10.76 -7.02
CA THR A 69 -0.47 -9.84 -6.56
C THR A 69 -0.37 -9.46 -5.09
N THR A 70 0.42 -10.18 -4.30
CA THR A 70 0.62 -9.97 -2.86
C THR A 70 2.10 -9.78 -2.53
N LYS A 71 2.40 -9.23 -1.34
CA LYS A 71 3.77 -9.07 -0.83
C LYS A 71 4.51 -10.40 -0.85
N GLU A 72 3.88 -11.46 -0.35
CA GLU A 72 4.49 -12.78 -0.25
C GLU A 72 4.78 -13.37 -1.63
N ALA A 73 3.86 -13.18 -2.59
CA ALA A 73 4.07 -13.60 -3.96
C ALA A 73 5.22 -12.85 -4.63
N PHE A 74 5.39 -11.56 -4.31
CA PHE A 74 6.49 -10.74 -4.81
C PHE A 74 7.83 -11.18 -4.23
N GLU A 75 7.89 -11.47 -2.93
CA GLU A 75 9.09 -11.96 -2.24
C GLU A 75 9.51 -13.38 -2.69
N ALA A 76 8.52 -14.25 -2.94
CA ALA A 76 8.77 -15.62 -3.39
C ALA A 76 9.09 -15.71 -4.89
N ALA A 77 8.78 -14.67 -5.68
CA ALA A 77 9.03 -14.66 -7.11
C ALA A 77 10.54 -14.66 -7.41
N LYS A 78 10.91 -15.38 -8.48
CA LYS A 78 12.29 -15.34 -8.98
C LYS A 78 12.62 -13.94 -9.49
N GLU A 79 13.85 -13.50 -9.24
CA GLU A 79 14.34 -12.18 -9.68
C GLU A 79 14.17 -11.99 -11.20
N ASP A 80 14.44 -13.01 -12.02
CA ASP A 80 14.24 -12.93 -13.47
C ASP A 80 12.77 -12.72 -13.87
N ALA A 81 11.83 -13.32 -13.14
CA ALA A 81 10.40 -13.14 -13.40
C ALA A 81 9.94 -11.73 -13.02
N LEU A 82 10.47 -11.19 -11.92
CA LEU A 82 10.23 -9.79 -11.53
C LEU A 82 10.81 -8.83 -12.55
N LEU A 83 12.05 -9.04 -13.00
CA LEU A 83 12.68 -8.21 -14.02
C LEU A 83 11.90 -8.25 -15.33
N GLN A 84 11.42 -9.42 -15.77
CA GLN A 84 10.55 -9.51 -16.95
C GLN A 84 9.27 -8.67 -16.80
N CYS A 85 8.66 -8.66 -15.61
CA CYS A 85 7.49 -7.84 -15.34
C CYS A 85 7.80 -6.34 -15.31
N LEU A 86 9.03 -5.97 -14.91
CA LEU A 86 9.51 -4.60 -14.74
C LEU A 86 10.35 -4.11 -15.93
N GLU A 87 10.11 -4.63 -17.14
CA GLU A 87 10.80 -4.22 -18.38
C GLU A 87 12.33 -4.38 -18.32
N ASN A 88 12.81 -5.39 -17.58
CA ASN A 88 14.21 -5.64 -17.25
C ASN A 88 14.92 -4.48 -16.53
N ASN A 89 14.15 -3.60 -15.88
CA ASN A 89 14.68 -2.47 -15.16
C ASN A 89 15.14 -2.86 -13.74
N ARG A 90 16.46 -2.99 -13.58
CA ARG A 90 17.08 -3.32 -12.28
C ARG A 90 16.96 -2.21 -11.24
N GLU A 91 16.87 -0.96 -11.66
CA GLU A 91 16.70 0.17 -10.74
C GLU A 91 15.32 0.14 -10.07
N LYS A 92 14.26 -0.16 -10.84
CA LYS A 92 12.90 -0.37 -10.29
C LYS A 92 12.89 -1.51 -9.27
N LEU A 93 13.58 -2.62 -9.59
CA LEU A 93 13.64 -3.76 -8.68
C LEU A 93 14.42 -3.41 -7.39
N ALA A 94 15.53 -2.69 -7.51
CA ALA A 94 16.29 -2.22 -6.35
C ALA A 94 15.46 -1.27 -5.47
N ALA A 95 14.77 -0.30 -6.08
CA ALA A 95 13.87 0.61 -5.39
C ALA A 95 12.72 -0.13 -4.69
N ALA A 96 12.17 -1.18 -5.33
CA ALA A 96 11.13 -2.02 -4.74
C ALA A 96 11.64 -2.77 -3.51
N LYS A 97 12.86 -3.34 -3.56
CA LYS A 97 13.49 -4.01 -2.42
C LYS A 97 13.68 -3.04 -1.24
N VAL A 98 14.19 -1.83 -1.50
CA VAL A 98 14.34 -0.79 -0.45
C VAL A 98 12.99 -0.42 0.15
N ARG A 99 11.98 -0.16 -0.68
CA ARG A 99 10.64 0.21 -0.20
C ARG A 99 9.98 -0.90 0.62
N LEU A 100 10.23 -2.15 0.25
CA LEU A 100 9.74 -3.32 0.98
C LEU A 100 10.36 -3.39 2.38
N GLU A 101 11.67 -3.18 2.50
CA GLU A 101 12.35 -3.11 3.81
C GLU A 101 11.81 -1.96 4.68
N GLU A 102 11.51 -0.80 4.09
CA GLU A 102 10.89 0.33 4.80
C GLU A 102 9.50 -0.04 5.31
N TYR A 103 8.67 -0.66 4.47
CA TYR A 103 7.33 -1.12 4.84
C TYR A 103 7.37 -2.12 6.01
N GLU A 104 8.33 -3.04 6.03
CA GLU A 104 8.49 -3.99 7.14
C GLU A 104 8.94 -3.33 8.45
N ARG A 105 9.66 -2.20 8.39
CA ARG A 105 10.00 -1.42 9.58
C ARG A 105 8.80 -0.64 10.09
N GLU A 106 7.95 -0.15 9.19
CA GLU A 106 6.71 0.58 9.50
C GLU A 106 5.65 -0.33 10.14
N GLU A 107 5.52 -1.58 9.68
CA GLU A 107 4.56 -2.54 10.27
C GLU A 107 5.00 -3.11 11.63
N LYS A 108 6.30 -3.11 11.95
CA LYS A 108 6.76 -3.57 13.26
C LYS A 108 6.47 -2.49 14.31
N PRO A 109 5.60 -2.74 15.31
CA PRO A 109 5.35 -1.76 16.35
C PRO A 109 6.65 -1.48 17.10
N ILE A 110 6.99 -0.19 17.23
CA ILE A 110 8.09 0.26 18.10
C ILE A 110 7.73 -0.21 19.52
N PRO A 111 8.51 -1.09 20.18
CA PRO A 111 8.27 -1.40 21.59
C PRO A 111 8.69 -0.17 22.38
N GLY A 112 7.71 0.65 22.76
CA GLY A 112 7.94 1.93 23.40
C GLY A 112 6.70 2.46 24.09
N SER A 113 6.10 1.66 24.99
CA SER A 113 5.19 2.23 25.99
C SER A 113 6.01 3.18 26.89
N PRO A 114 5.55 4.41 27.13
CA PRO A 114 6.18 5.26 28.13
C PRO A 114 5.92 4.64 29.51
N ILE A 115 6.98 4.37 30.26
CA ILE A 115 6.89 4.18 31.71
C ILE A 115 6.60 5.57 32.28
N LEU A 116 5.33 5.92 32.44
CA LEU A 116 4.96 7.03 33.31
C LEU A 116 5.25 6.57 34.74
N PRO A 117 6.10 7.27 35.52
CA PRO A 117 6.24 6.97 36.93
C PRO A 117 4.88 7.18 37.62
N GLU A 118 4.52 6.28 38.54
CA GLU A 118 3.30 6.42 39.34
C GLU A 118 3.34 7.76 40.10
N TYR A 119 2.25 8.51 40.01
CA TYR A 119 2.09 9.77 40.72
C TYR A 119 1.95 9.49 42.22
N GLU A 120 2.98 9.78 43.01
CA GLU A 120 2.88 9.82 44.47
C GLU A 120 2.05 11.06 44.88
N GLY A 121 0.93 10.82 45.56
CA GLY A 121 0.07 11.86 46.13
C GLY A 121 0.59 12.43 47.44
#